data_AF-A0A0G1MC60-F1
#
_entry.id   AF-A0A0G1MC60-F1
#
_cell.length_a   1.000
_cell.length_b   1.000
_cell.length_c   1.000
_cell.angle_alpha   90.00
_cell.angle_beta   90.00
_cell.angle_gamma   90.00
#
_symmetry.space_group_name_H-M   'P 1'
#
loop_
_entity.id
_entity.type
_entity.pdbx_description
1 polymer ?
#
loop_
_entity_poly.entity_id
_entity_poly.type
_entity_poly.pdbx_seq_one_letter_code
_entity_poly.pdbx_strand_id
1 'polypeptide(L)'
;MENAYVIGLLGTLYCIDANRIEGINRHQLLLLNPHPAAKKIDKTLDDFSPDNISAFPAALTHLSSLMLENKITAPTSIQNIFLRGDFLQNSQRALIENVFKKISIELGYGLGEFGRIGNLCTFLAKKYGLSAFHPVQYRRLIELADIDENGYGEIVATSFGNPATCLIRYRTGDVGRVLQEECECGKKFTLILTGRKNFDYVKCAGAMLVRQELERVLTSLKDYIEEWRAETREVLNGVRIVGEITLKIKVTSGYAVLANPKEFIRAEVEKNLFLTPTHTLANLISSGAFLPLKIEQADSFPETKKPLLLRRVD
;
A
#
# COMPACT_ATOMS: atom_id res chain seq x y z
N MET A 1 6.53 7.48 30.27
CA MET A 1 6.44 8.45 29.16
C MET A 1 5.31 9.40 29.48
N GLU A 2 5.60 10.70 29.46
CA GLU A 2 4.61 11.76 29.54
C GLU A 2 3.65 11.68 28.33
N ASN A 3 2.45 12.22 28.50
CA ASN A 3 1.30 12.07 27.60
C ASN A 3 1.65 12.21 26.11
N ALA A 4 1.43 11.18 25.29
CA ALA A 4 1.78 11.26 23.86
C ALA A 4 0.67 11.90 23.03
N TYR A 5 1.05 12.83 22.16
CA TYR A 5 0.16 13.50 21.21
C TYR A 5 0.28 12.82 19.84
N VAL A 6 -0.84 12.33 19.32
CA VAL A 6 -0.90 11.51 18.10
C VAL A 6 -1.79 12.17 17.06
N ILE A 7 -1.33 12.21 15.81
CA ILE A 7 -2.18 12.53 14.65
C ILE A 7 -2.55 11.23 13.93
N GLY A 8 -3.84 11.04 13.66
CA GLY A 8 -4.35 9.96 12.81
C GLY A 8 -4.79 10.48 11.45
N LEU A 9 -4.27 9.92 10.36
CA LEU A 9 -4.67 10.30 8.99
C LEU A 9 -5.73 9.35 8.41
N LEU A 10 -6.78 9.91 7.80
CA LEU A 10 -7.89 9.14 7.19
C LEU A 10 -8.54 8.11 8.13
N GLY A 11 -8.70 8.47 9.40
CA GLY A 11 -9.38 7.61 10.37
C GLY A 11 -8.57 6.40 10.81
N THR A 12 -7.24 6.40 10.63
CA THR A 12 -6.36 5.46 11.34
C THR A 12 -6.48 5.68 12.84
N LEU A 13 -7.41 4.95 13.44
CA LEU A 13 -7.59 4.81 14.87
C LEU A 13 -6.93 3.49 15.25
N TYR A 14 -5.82 3.52 15.99
CA TYR A 14 -5.42 2.32 16.72
C TYR A 14 -5.11 2.61 18.18
N CYS A 15 -5.94 1.92 18.98
CA CYS A 15 -5.76 1.42 20.34
C CYS A 15 -5.66 2.40 21.52
N ILE A 16 -6.83 2.88 21.94
CA ILE A 16 -7.14 3.06 23.37
C ILE A 16 -6.90 1.76 24.18
N ASP A 17 -7.02 0.57 23.56
CA ASP A 17 -6.83 -0.73 24.26
C ASP A 17 -5.37 -1.15 24.48
N ALA A 18 -4.43 -0.78 23.61
CA ALA A 18 -3.00 -0.95 23.90
C ALA A 18 -2.59 -0.06 25.09
N ASN A 19 -3.27 1.07 25.27
CA ASN A 19 -2.98 2.07 26.31
C ASN A 19 -3.34 1.60 27.72
N ARG A 20 -4.27 0.64 27.87
CA ARG A 20 -4.63 0.09 29.19
C ARG A 20 -3.60 -0.89 29.72
N ILE A 21 -2.81 -1.52 28.83
CA ILE A 21 -1.80 -2.52 29.17
C ILE A 21 -0.48 -1.86 29.60
N GLU A 22 -0.14 -0.68 29.06
CA GLU A 22 1.16 -0.02 29.31
C GLU A 22 1.15 1.11 30.35
N GLY A 23 0.02 1.40 31.00
CA GLY A 23 -0.02 2.30 32.17
C GLY A 23 0.31 3.77 31.89
N ILE A 24 0.03 4.28 30.67
CA ILE A 24 0.36 5.65 30.26
C ILE A 24 -0.86 6.58 30.45
N ASN A 25 -0.66 7.76 31.06
CA ASN A 25 -1.70 8.50 31.77
C ASN A 25 -2.60 9.46 30.97
N ARG A 26 -2.38 9.71 29.68
CA ARG A 26 -3.33 10.35 28.73
C ARG A 26 -2.66 10.43 27.36
N HIS A 27 -3.38 10.09 26.29
CA HIS A 27 -2.94 10.33 24.92
C HIS A 27 -3.97 11.25 24.25
N GLN A 28 -3.53 12.34 23.64
CA GLN A 28 -4.41 13.19 22.83
C GLN A 28 -4.33 12.72 21.37
N LEU A 29 -5.48 12.64 20.70
CA LEU A 29 -5.57 12.19 19.31
C LEU A 29 -6.28 13.23 18.46
N LEU A 30 -5.62 13.68 17.40
CA LEU A 30 -6.20 14.56 16.39
C LEU A 30 -6.36 13.81 15.07
N LEU A 31 -7.60 13.67 14.61
CA LEU A 31 -7.88 13.10 13.30
C LEU A 31 -7.76 14.18 12.22
N LEU A 32 -6.83 14.00 11.28
CA LEU A 32 -6.65 14.91 10.16
C LEU A 32 -7.04 14.21 8.85
N ASN A 33 -7.90 14.88 8.08
CA ASN A 33 -8.14 14.52 6.69
C ASN A 33 -7.27 15.43 5.80
N PRO A 34 -6.26 14.90 5.10
CA PRO A 34 -5.34 15.73 4.33
C PRO A 34 -5.99 16.37 3.09
N HIS A 35 -7.17 15.93 2.64
CA HIS A 35 -7.76 16.38 1.37
C HIS A 35 -8.35 17.81 1.39
N PRO A 36 -8.99 18.32 2.48
CA PRO A 36 -9.44 19.72 2.59
C PRO A 36 -8.57 20.60 3.50
N ALA A 37 -7.67 20.02 4.31
CA ALA A 37 -7.01 20.71 5.42
C ALA A 37 -5.79 21.58 5.04
N ALA A 38 -5.42 21.64 3.75
CA ALA A 38 -4.17 22.24 3.30
C ALA A 38 -3.97 23.73 3.72
N LYS A 39 -5.04 24.49 3.96
CA LYS A 39 -4.92 25.94 4.22
C LYS A 39 -4.54 26.35 5.64
N LYS A 40 -4.57 25.44 6.63
CA LYS A 40 -4.25 25.74 8.05
C LYS A 40 -3.52 24.60 8.77
N ILE A 41 -2.89 23.71 8.02
CA ILE A 41 -2.28 22.52 8.61
C ILE A 41 -1.05 22.87 9.44
N ASP A 42 -0.32 23.92 9.07
CA ASP A 42 0.74 24.55 9.87
C ASP A 42 0.26 24.92 11.27
N LYS A 43 -0.77 25.78 11.38
CA LYS A 43 -1.31 26.21 12.66
C LYS A 43 -1.87 25.04 13.47
N THR A 44 -2.47 24.07 12.80
CA THR A 44 -3.03 22.88 13.46
C THR A 44 -1.92 22.00 14.05
N LEU A 45 -0.81 21.83 13.33
CA LEU A 45 0.36 21.10 13.79
C LEU A 45 1.05 21.82 14.94
N ASP A 46 1.17 23.16 14.87
CA ASP A 46 1.78 23.97 15.92
C ASP A 46 0.93 24.00 17.20
N ASP A 47 -0.38 24.25 17.09
CA ASP A 47 -1.29 24.32 18.23
C ASP A 47 -1.41 22.96 18.95
N PHE A 48 -1.38 21.85 18.21
CA PHE A 48 -1.50 20.50 18.77
C PHE A 48 -0.17 19.92 19.25
N SER A 49 0.97 20.35 18.67
CA SER A 49 2.32 19.87 19.00
C SER A 49 2.43 18.34 19.07
N PRO A 50 2.15 17.62 17.96
CA PRO A 50 2.20 16.16 17.92
C PRO A 50 3.62 15.62 18.12
N ASP A 51 3.74 14.49 18.79
CA ASP A 51 5.01 13.75 18.88
C ASP A 51 4.99 12.47 18.02
N ASN A 52 3.80 12.06 17.57
CA ASN A 52 3.59 10.83 16.83
C ASN A 52 2.59 10.99 15.68
N ILE A 53 2.78 10.24 14.60
CA ILE A 53 1.82 10.11 13.49
C ILE A 53 1.43 8.65 13.34
N SER A 54 0.13 8.37 13.20
CA SER A 54 -0.38 7.10 12.69
C SER A 54 -1.08 7.34 11.35
N ALA A 55 -0.75 6.54 10.34
CA ALA A 55 -1.29 6.74 9.00
C ALA A 55 -1.19 5.48 8.13
N PHE A 56 -1.98 5.46 7.06
CA PHE A 56 -1.66 4.64 5.88
C PHE A 56 -0.47 5.27 5.13
N PRO A 57 0.45 4.47 4.54
CA PRO A 57 1.55 4.99 3.73
C PRO A 57 1.13 6.07 2.73
N ALA A 58 0.12 5.79 1.90
CA ALA A 58 -0.38 6.73 0.89
C ALA A 58 -0.92 8.05 1.48
N ALA A 59 -1.58 7.98 2.64
CA ALA A 59 -2.14 9.16 3.31
C ALA A 59 -1.04 10.09 3.83
N LEU A 60 -0.01 9.52 4.44
CA LEU A 60 1.14 10.28 4.92
C LEU A 60 1.97 10.82 3.76
N THR A 61 2.18 10.03 2.71
CA THR A 61 2.82 10.48 1.47
C THR A 61 2.10 11.70 0.89
N HIS A 62 0.77 11.64 0.81
CA HIS A 62 -0.02 12.77 0.32
C HIS A 62 0.15 14.02 1.21
N LEU A 63 0.09 13.86 2.52
CA LEU A 63 0.37 14.95 3.47
C LEU A 63 1.79 15.52 3.28
N SER A 64 2.80 14.67 3.13
CA SER A 64 4.18 15.08 2.90
C SER A 64 4.31 15.91 1.63
N SER A 65 3.68 15.50 0.51
CA SER A 65 3.66 16.30 -0.72
C SER A 65 3.00 17.67 -0.50
N LEU A 66 1.86 17.71 0.18
CA LEU A 66 1.17 18.97 0.50
C LEU A 66 2.03 19.91 1.35
N MET A 67 2.75 19.37 2.33
CA MET A 67 3.66 20.17 3.18
C MET A 67 4.80 20.76 2.35
N LEU A 68 5.41 19.99 1.46
CA LEU A 68 6.47 20.50 0.57
C LEU A 68 5.96 21.58 -0.38
N GLU A 69 4.81 21.38 -1.01
CA GLU A 69 4.21 22.33 -1.95
C GLU A 69 3.91 23.68 -1.29
N ASN A 70 3.38 23.63 -0.08
CA ASN A 70 3.00 24.83 0.67
C ASN A 70 4.14 25.37 1.55
N LYS A 71 5.35 24.80 1.44
CA LYS A 71 6.54 25.17 2.24
C LYS A 71 6.30 25.13 3.75
N ILE A 72 5.53 24.14 4.21
CA ILE A 72 5.20 23.93 5.61
C ILE A 72 6.28 23.05 6.24
N THR A 73 6.87 23.55 7.32
CA THR A 73 7.87 22.81 8.10
C THR A 73 7.17 21.86 9.06
N ALA A 74 7.60 20.59 9.10
CA ALA A 74 7.10 19.64 10.09
C ALA A 74 7.61 20.01 11.50
N PRO A 75 6.76 19.94 12.54
CA PRO A 75 7.21 20.09 13.93
C PRO A 75 8.32 19.10 14.27
N THR A 76 9.36 19.59 14.96
CA THR A 76 10.48 18.76 15.44
C THR A 76 10.10 17.86 16.62
N SER A 77 8.94 18.11 17.23
CA SER A 77 8.35 17.26 18.26
C SER A 77 8.01 15.87 17.73
N ILE A 78 7.67 15.74 16.44
CA ILE A 78 7.32 14.47 15.80
C ILE A 78 8.55 13.56 15.75
N GLN A 79 8.53 12.50 16.56
CA GLN A 79 9.63 11.55 16.67
C GLN A 79 9.28 10.17 16.11
N ASN A 80 7.99 9.80 16.08
CA ASN A 80 7.57 8.46 15.64
C ASN A 80 6.46 8.50 14.59
N ILE A 81 6.57 7.61 13.61
CA ILE A 81 5.57 7.41 12.56
C ILE A 81 5.21 5.93 12.49
N PHE A 82 3.93 5.63 12.71
CA PHE A 82 3.36 4.28 12.69
C PHE A 82 2.56 4.07 11.40
N LEU A 83 3.12 3.29 10.47
CA LEU A 83 2.51 2.97 9.18
C LEU A 83 1.92 1.55 9.19
N ARG A 84 0.70 1.42 8.67
CA ARG A 84 -0.07 0.16 8.66
C ARG A 84 -1.06 0.10 7.50
N GLY A 85 -1.63 -1.07 7.28
CA GLY A 85 -2.79 -1.27 6.39
C GLY A 85 -2.50 -1.17 4.89
N ASP A 86 -1.24 -0.98 4.52
CA ASP A 86 -0.75 -1.02 3.15
C ASP A 86 0.75 -1.30 3.10
N PHE A 87 1.25 -1.58 1.90
CA PHE A 87 2.69 -1.61 1.64
C PHE A 87 3.27 -0.20 1.63
N LEU A 88 4.48 -0.05 2.18
CA LEU A 88 5.27 1.17 2.07
C LEU A 88 6.30 1.00 0.96
N GLN A 89 6.35 1.94 0.02
CA GLN A 89 7.39 1.96 -1.02
C GLN A 89 8.63 2.76 -0.59
N ASN A 90 9.76 2.47 -1.24
CA ASN A 90 10.99 3.23 -1.03
C ASN A 90 10.84 4.71 -1.42
N SER A 91 10.10 5.00 -2.51
CA SER A 91 9.78 6.38 -2.94
C SER A 91 8.96 7.14 -1.89
N GLN A 92 7.89 6.50 -1.40
CA GLN A 92 7.05 7.02 -0.32
C GLN A 92 7.86 7.27 0.95
N ARG A 93 8.67 6.29 1.36
CA ARG A 93 9.55 6.39 2.53
C ARG A 93 10.52 7.57 2.40
N ALA A 94 11.19 7.70 1.26
CA ALA A 94 12.13 8.78 1.00
C ALA A 94 11.46 10.16 1.06
N LEU A 95 10.23 10.29 0.53
CA LEU A 95 9.46 11.53 0.65
C LEU A 95 9.11 11.86 2.11
N ILE A 96 8.67 10.85 2.87
CA ILE A 96 8.32 11.00 4.29
C ILE A 96 9.55 11.44 5.09
N GLU A 97 10.70 10.77 4.90
CA GLU A 97 11.98 11.13 5.56
C GLU A 97 12.53 12.49 5.07
N ASN A 98 12.11 12.96 3.88
CA ASN A 98 12.43 14.31 3.43
C ASN A 98 11.67 15.38 4.24
N VAL A 99 10.40 15.14 4.58
CA VAL A 99 9.56 16.08 5.32
C VAL A 99 9.82 16.02 6.82
N PHE A 100 9.83 14.81 7.38
CA PHE A 100 9.95 14.58 8.81
C PHE A 100 11.38 14.16 9.14
N LYS A 101 12.11 14.99 9.90
CA LYS A 101 13.52 14.76 10.23
C LYS A 101 13.66 14.04 11.59
N LYS A 102 14.70 13.21 11.73
CA LYS A 102 15.02 12.46 12.97
C LYS A 102 13.85 11.60 13.47
N ILE A 103 13.18 10.90 12.56
CA ILE A 103 12.03 10.06 12.86
C ILE A 103 12.35 8.58 12.93
N SER A 104 11.61 7.85 13.77
CA SER A 104 11.48 6.40 13.72
C SER A 104 10.23 6.03 12.91
N ILE A 105 10.38 5.22 11.87
CA ILE A 105 9.26 4.68 11.09
C ILE A 105 9.04 3.22 11.49
N GLU A 106 7.91 2.94 12.14
CA GLU A 106 7.44 1.59 12.40
C GLU A 106 6.38 1.21 11.36
N LEU A 107 6.75 0.32 10.46
CA LEU A 107 5.81 -0.36 9.58
C LEU A 107 5.46 -1.73 10.17
N GLY A 108 4.21 -2.13 10.07
CA GLY A 108 3.93 -3.54 10.31
C GLY A 108 2.66 -4.04 9.68
N TYR A 109 2.68 -5.34 9.45
CA TYR A 109 1.58 -6.13 8.94
C TYR A 109 0.63 -6.51 10.08
N GLY A 110 -0.66 -6.39 9.85
CA GLY A 110 -1.70 -6.73 10.82
C GLY A 110 -3.07 -6.84 10.18
N LEU A 111 -3.97 -7.49 10.91
CA LEU A 111 -5.36 -7.73 10.52
C LEU A 111 -6.28 -7.19 11.61
N GLY A 112 -7.51 -6.81 11.25
CA GLY A 112 -8.49 -6.35 12.23
C GLY A 112 -8.79 -7.40 13.30
N GLU A 113 -8.76 -8.67 12.90
CA GLU A 113 -9.09 -9.82 13.73
C GLU A 113 -7.93 -10.29 14.61
N PHE A 114 -6.67 -9.99 14.24
CA PHE A 114 -5.47 -10.49 14.91
C PHE A 114 -4.59 -9.38 15.51
N GLY A 115 -4.85 -8.11 15.18
CA GLY A 115 -3.95 -7.01 15.45
C GLY A 115 -2.62 -7.19 14.70
N ARG A 116 -1.50 -6.86 15.35
CA ARG A 116 -0.16 -6.94 14.76
C ARG A 116 0.26 -8.40 14.52
N ILE A 117 0.58 -8.73 13.28
CA ILE A 117 1.07 -10.06 12.85
C ILE A 117 2.54 -10.02 12.48
N GLY A 118 3.05 -8.92 11.91
CA GLY A 118 4.45 -8.83 11.49
C GLY A 118 5.05 -7.46 11.75
N ASN A 119 6.29 -7.43 12.24
CA ASN A 119 7.04 -6.19 12.47
C ASN A 119 8.13 -6.04 11.41
N LEU A 120 8.21 -4.86 10.80
CA LEU A 120 9.31 -4.56 9.87
C LEU A 120 10.62 -4.61 10.66
N CYS A 121 11.67 -5.10 10.01
CA CYS A 121 13.03 -5.09 10.53
C CYS A 121 13.92 -4.40 9.52
N THR A 122 14.83 -3.54 9.98
CA THR A 122 15.75 -2.79 9.11
C THR A 122 16.67 -3.72 8.31
N PHE A 123 17.13 -4.82 8.91
CA PHE A 123 17.95 -5.83 8.23
C PHE A 123 17.15 -6.61 7.19
N LEU A 124 15.91 -7.01 7.50
CA LEU A 124 15.02 -7.63 6.52
C LEU A 124 14.67 -6.67 5.39
N ALA A 125 14.40 -5.41 5.70
CA ALA A 125 14.10 -4.38 4.71
C ALA A 125 15.27 -4.19 3.73
N LYS A 126 16.51 -4.24 4.22
CA LYS A 126 17.71 -4.17 3.38
C LYS A 126 17.86 -5.40 2.47
N LYS A 127 17.47 -6.59 2.95
CA LYS A 127 17.66 -7.87 2.23
C LYS A 127 16.52 -8.20 1.27
N TYR A 128 15.28 -7.90 1.64
CA TYR A 128 14.06 -8.34 0.95
C TYR A 128 13.10 -7.20 0.58
N GLY A 129 13.40 -5.96 0.99
CA GLY A 129 12.51 -4.83 0.82
C GLY A 129 11.46 -4.69 1.93
N LEU A 130 10.60 -3.68 1.79
CA LEU A 130 9.63 -3.24 2.82
C LEU A 130 8.39 -4.14 2.95
N SER A 131 8.39 -5.29 2.29
CA SER A 131 7.35 -6.34 2.37
C SER A 131 7.75 -7.52 3.27
N ALA A 132 8.94 -7.47 3.87
CA ALA A 132 9.45 -8.53 4.74
C ALA A 132 9.32 -8.16 6.23
N PHE A 133 8.74 -9.06 7.01
CA PHE A 133 8.41 -8.85 8.41
C PHE A 133 8.90 -10.01 9.27
N HIS A 134 9.28 -9.73 10.51
CA HIS A 134 9.36 -10.79 11.51
C HIS A 134 7.95 -11.10 12.03
N PRO A 135 7.47 -12.35 11.95
CA PRO A 135 6.16 -12.70 12.48
C PRO A 135 6.14 -12.56 14.01
N VAL A 136 5.04 -12.03 14.52
CA VAL A 136 4.75 -11.91 15.95
C VAL A 136 4.28 -13.26 16.44
N GLN A 137 5.14 -13.95 17.19
CA GLN A 137 4.90 -15.31 17.70
C GLN A 137 4.22 -15.33 19.08
N TYR A 138 4.08 -14.18 19.73
CA TYR A 138 3.43 -14.11 21.05
C TYR A 138 1.92 -14.32 20.92
N ARG A 139 1.44 -15.44 21.49
CA ARG A 139 0.02 -15.87 21.49
C ARG A 139 -0.59 -15.95 20.09
N ARG A 140 0.24 -16.17 19.07
CA ARG A 140 -0.16 -16.32 17.69
C ARG A 140 0.67 -17.40 17.02
N LEU A 141 0.03 -18.19 16.18
CA LEU A 141 0.69 -19.12 15.26
C LEU A 141 0.39 -18.67 13.83
N ILE A 142 1.43 -18.59 13.00
CA ILE A 142 1.34 -18.25 11.59
C ILE A 142 1.80 -19.46 10.78
N GLU A 143 0.91 -19.93 9.91
CA GLU A 143 1.10 -21.05 8.99
C GLU A 143 0.87 -20.58 7.55
N LEU A 144 1.21 -21.42 6.57
CA LEU A 144 0.84 -21.24 5.17
C LEU A 144 -0.04 -22.41 4.70
N ALA A 145 -1.08 -22.11 3.94
CA ALA A 145 -1.92 -23.09 3.25
C ALA A 145 -1.80 -22.94 1.72
N ASP A 146 -2.07 -24.00 0.97
CA ASP A 146 -2.02 -24.03 -0.50
C ASP A 146 -0.68 -23.52 -1.07
N ILE A 147 0.43 -23.99 -0.51
CA ILE A 147 1.78 -23.55 -0.88
C ILE A 147 2.09 -23.99 -2.33
N ASP A 148 2.55 -23.05 -3.15
CA ASP A 148 2.99 -23.30 -4.52
C ASP A 148 4.45 -23.80 -4.62
N GLU A 149 4.89 -24.10 -5.84
CA GLU A 149 6.25 -24.58 -6.12
C GLU A 149 7.36 -23.57 -5.75
N ASN A 150 7.02 -22.30 -5.54
CA ASN A 150 7.95 -21.23 -5.15
C ASN A 150 7.91 -20.91 -3.64
N GLY A 151 7.10 -21.66 -2.88
CA GLY A 151 6.95 -21.51 -1.43
C GLY A 151 5.93 -20.44 -1.00
N TYR A 152 5.16 -19.86 -1.93
CA TYR A 152 4.10 -18.90 -1.58
C TYR A 152 2.80 -19.63 -1.28
N GLY A 153 2.16 -19.25 -0.18
CA GLY A 153 0.86 -19.79 0.21
C GLY A 153 -0.02 -18.73 0.86
N GLU A 154 -1.27 -19.08 1.10
CA GLU A 154 -2.16 -18.25 1.88
C GLU A 154 -1.76 -18.27 3.35
N ILE A 155 -1.63 -17.10 3.96
CA ILE A 155 -1.34 -16.94 5.37
C ILE A 155 -2.54 -17.42 6.18
N VAL A 156 -2.26 -18.31 7.12
CA VAL A 156 -3.23 -18.85 8.06
C VAL A 156 -2.79 -18.46 9.47
N ALA A 157 -3.68 -17.78 10.20
CA ALA A 157 -3.38 -17.28 11.52
C ALA A 157 -4.25 -17.97 12.58
N THR A 158 -3.63 -18.31 13.70
CA THR A 158 -4.31 -18.79 14.91
C THR A 158 -3.98 -17.85 16.08
N SER A 159 -4.98 -17.44 16.85
CA SER A 159 -4.83 -16.53 17.99
C SER A 159 -5.17 -17.24 19.29
N PHE A 160 -4.23 -17.25 20.24
CA PHE A 160 -4.39 -17.81 21.59
C PHE A 160 -4.55 -16.70 22.65
N GLY A 161 -4.83 -15.48 22.21
CA GLY A 161 -4.83 -14.27 23.03
C GLY A 161 -6.06 -14.12 23.94
N ASN A 162 -7.24 -14.42 23.40
CA ASN A 162 -8.52 -14.24 24.08
C ASN A 162 -9.41 -15.48 23.83
N PRO A 163 -9.78 -16.24 24.88
CA PRO A 163 -10.64 -17.42 24.74
C PRO A 163 -12.00 -17.12 24.10
N ALA A 164 -12.53 -15.91 24.29
CA ALA A 164 -13.83 -15.51 23.75
C ALA A 164 -13.78 -15.16 22.24
N THR A 165 -12.60 -14.83 21.71
CA THR A 165 -12.41 -14.44 20.30
C THR A 165 -11.28 -15.22 19.65
N CYS A 166 -11.09 -16.46 20.07
CA CYS A 166 -10.06 -17.36 19.55
C CYS A 166 -10.42 -17.73 18.11
N LEU A 167 -9.61 -17.27 17.16
CA LEU A 167 -9.69 -17.70 15.77
C LEU A 167 -8.63 -18.76 15.54
N ILE A 168 -9.07 -19.94 15.09
CA ILE A 168 -8.21 -21.11 14.84
C ILE A 168 -8.15 -21.37 13.35
N ARG A 169 -6.92 -21.46 12.82
CA ARG A 169 -6.64 -21.66 11.39
C ARG A 169 -7.45 -20.72 10.48
N TYR A 170 -7.54 -19.44 10.88
CA TYR A 170 -8.21 -18.43 10.08
C TYR A 170 -7.42 -18.15 8.82
N ARG A 171 -8.06 -18.38 7.67
CA ARG A 171 -7.50 -18.06 6.36
C ARG A 171 -7.62 -16.56 6.15
N THR A 172 -6.48 -15.86 6.14
CA THR A 172 -6.49 -14.39 6.16
C THR A 172 -6.84 -13.81 4.80
N GLY A 173 -6.83 -14.62 3.73
CA GLY A 173 -6.88 -14.12 2.36
C GLY A 173 -5.62 -13.38 1.94
N ASP A 174 -4.55 -13.38 2.74
CA ASP A 174 -3.26 -12.77 2.38
C ASP A 174 -2.30 -13.85 1.89
N VAL A 175 -1.42 -13.52 0.96
CA VAL A 175 -0.44 -14.44 0.37
C VAL A 175 0.97 -14.01 0.76
N GLY A 176 1.78 -14.98 1.13
CA GLY A 176 3.17 -14.74 1.47
C GLY A 176 3.99 -16.02 1.51
N ARG A 177 5.28 -15.85 1.82
CA ARG A 177 6.23 -16.93 2.02
C ARG A 177 6.90 -16.78 3.37
N VAL A 178 7.09 -17.89 4.08
CA VAL A 178 7.83 -17.94 5.34
C VAL A 178 9.20 -18.55 5.07
N LEU A 179 10.25 -17.85 5.48
CA LEU A 179 11.62 -18.34 5.48
C LEU A 179 12.08 -18.56 6.92
N GLN A 180 12.74 -19.70 7.15
CA GLN A 180 13.45 -19.96 8.40
C GLN A 180 14.92 -19.65 8.19
N GLU A 181 15.33 -18.45 8.60
CA GLU A 181 16.68 -17.94 8.47
C GLU A 181 17.01 -17.03 9.66
N GLU A 182 18.27 -16.99 10.05
CA GLU A 182 18.72 -16.10 11.10
C GLU A 182 18.94 -14.70 10.55
N CYS A 183 18.16 -13.75 11.04
CA CYS A 183 18.32 -12.33 10.76
C CYS A 183 19.37 -11.74 11.72
N GLU A 184 20.08 -10.70 11.29
CA GLU A 184 21.09 -9.99 12.10
C GLU A 184 20.52 -9.42 13.42
N CYS A 185 19.19 -9.25 13.53
CA CYS A 185 18.54 -8.88 14.79
C CYS A 185 18.27 -10.06 15.76
N GLY A 186 18.67 -11.28 15.39
CA GLY A 186 18.52 -12.51 16.19
C GLY A 186 17.18 -13.25 16.02
N LYS A 187 16.25 -12.74 15.19
CA LYS A 187 14.99 -13.45 14.87
C LYS A 187 15.21 -14.50 13.77
N LYS A 188 14.50 -15.62 13.86
CA LYS A 188 14.71 -16.82 13.02
C LYS A 188 13.72 -17.03 11.88
N PHE A 189 12.70 -16.17 11.80
CA PHE A 189 11.64 -16.31 10.82
C PHE A 189 11.38 -14.99 10.12
N THR A 190 11.23 -15.08 8.80
CA THR A 190 10.89 -13.97 7.91
C THR A 190 9.59 -14.32 7.20
N LEU A 191 8.59 -13.44 7.29
CA LEU A 191 7.37 -13.49 6.49
C LEU A 191 7.48 -12.44 5.38
N ILE A 192 7.52 -12.87 4.13
CA ILE A 192 7.50 -12.01 2.95
C ILE A 192 6.06 -11.97 2.42
N LEU A 193 5.43 -10.81 2.49
CA LEU A 193 4.05 -10.60 2.04
C LEU A 193 4.03 -10.18 0.57
N THR A 194 3.13 -10.75 -0.24
CA THR A 194 3.01 -10.41 -1.67
C THR A 194 1.69 -9.75 -2.02
N GLY A 195 0.63 -9.97 -1.25
CA GLY A 195 -0.67 -9.38 -1.51
C GLY A 195 -1.80 -10.22 -0.94
N ARG A 196 -2.98 -10.15 -1.57
CA ARG A 196 -4.18 -10.90 -1.15
C ARG A 196 -4.57 -11.95 -2.19
N LYS A 197 -5.00 -13.12 -1.73
CA LYS A 197 -5.49 -14.23 -2.56
C LYS A 197 -6.79 -13.80 -3.24
N ASN A 198 -6.87 -13.99 -4.56
CA ASN A 198 -8.04 -13.65 -5.40
C ASN A 198 -8.42 -12.17 -5.39
N PHE A 199 -7.59 -11.32 -4.79
CA PHE A 199 -7.73 -9.88 -4.79
C PHE A 199 -6.54 -9.34 -5.59
N ASP A 200 -6.69 -9.39 -6.91
CA ASP A 200 -5.73 -8.82 -7.85
C ASP A 200 -5.96 -7.30 -7.93
N TYR A 201 -5.88 -6.60 -6.79
CA TYR A 201 -5.86 -5.14 -6.78
C TYR A 201 -4.51 -4.64 -6.32
N VAL A 202 -4.08 -3.55 -6.94
CA VAL A 202 -2.87 -2.84 -6.56
C VAL A 202 -3.27 -1.43 -6.18
N LYS A 203 -2.94 -1.02 -4.96
CA LYS A 203 -3.07 0.37 -4.57
C LYS A 203 -1.91 1.16 -5.16
N CYS A 204 -2.19 2.34 -5.69
CA CYS A 204 -1.20 3.23 -6.28
C CYS A 204 -1.68 4.68 -6.12
N ALA A 205 -0.82 5.56 -5.59
CA ALA A 205 -1.12 6.99 -5.38
C ALA A 205 -2.47 7.25 -4.69
N GLY A 206 -2.83 6.42 -3.70
CA GLY A 206 -4.08 6.55 -2.94
C GLY A 206 -5.34 6.02 -3.65
N ALA A 207 -5.23 5.55 -4.89
CA ALA A 207 -6.30 4.90 -5.63
C ALA A 207 -6.12 3.37 -5.67
N MET A 208 -7.18 2.64 -6.04
CA MET A 208 -7.18 1.18 -6.10
C MET A 208 -7.38 0.72 -7.54
N LEU A 209 -6.34 0.14 -8.14
CA LEU A 209 -6.42 -0.50 -9.44
C LEU A 209 -6.87 -1.95 -9.22
N VAL A 210 -8.10 -2.28 -9.59
CA VAL A 210 -8.67 -3.63 -9.38
C VAL A 210 -8.67 -4.38 -10.71
N ARG A 211 -8.18 -5.63 -10.72
CA ARG A 211 -8.22 -6.49 -11.92
C ARG A 211 -9.62 -6.60 -12.52
N GLN A 212 -10.65 -6.85 -11.70
CA GLN A 212 -12.02 -6.99 -12.19
C GLN A 212 -12.50 -5.74 -12.94
N GLU A 213 -12.03 -4.56 -12.51
CA GLU A 213 -12.37 -3.28 -13.14
C GLU A 213 -11.59 -3.08 -14.44
N LEU A 214 -10.32 -3.49 -14.49
CA LEU A 214 -9.57 -3.61 -15.75
C LEU A 214 -10.24 -4.60 -16.71
N GLU A 215 -10.66 -5.79 -16.25
CA GLU A 215 -11.37 -6.79 -17.06
C GLU A 215 -12.68 -6.21 -17.60
N ARG A 216 -13.46 -5.49 -16.78
CA ARG A 216 -14.71 -4.84 -17.20
C ARG A 216 -14.47 -3.88 -18.36
N VAL A 217 -13.45 -3.04 -18.27
CA VAL A 217 -13.11 -2.06 -19.31
C VAL A 217 -12.51 -2.74 -20.53
N LEU A 218 -11.58 -3.68 -20.36
CA LEU A 218 -10.89 -4.33 -21.47
C LEU A 218 -11.79 -5.34 -22.22
N THR A 219 -12.87 -5.81 -21.60
CA THR A 219 -13.88 -6.65 -22.27
C THR A 219 -14.54 -5.93 -23.45
N SER A 220 -14.74 -4.60 -23.38
CA SER A 220 -15.26 -3.83 -24.51
C SER A 220 -14.23 -3.64 -25.64
N LEU A 221 -12.97 -3.97 -25.39
CA LEU A 221 -11.84 -3.84 -26.31
C LEU A 221 -11.29 -5.20 -26.80
N LYS A 222 -12.01 -6.30 -26.54
CA LYS A 222 -11.63 -7.67 -26.92
C LYS A 222 -11.38 -7.87 -28.43
N ASP A 223 -12.00 -7.05 -29.27
CA ASP A 223 -11.82 -7.12 -30.72
C ASP A 223 -10.43 -6.60 -31.15
N TYR A 224 -9.72 -5.90 -30.25
CA TYR A 224 -8.40 -5.29 -30.47
C TYR A 224 -7.30 -5.89 -29.58
N ILE A 225 -7.67 -6.42 -28.41
CA ILE A 225 -6.75 -6.94 -27.39
C ILE A 225 -7.05 -8.42 -27.15
N GLU A 226 -6.07 -9.27 -27.45
CA GLU A 226 -6.14 -10.72 -27.23
C GLU A 226 -5.79 -11.07 -25.78
N GLU A 227 -4.69 -10.50 -25.27
CA GLU A 227 -4.20 -10.73 -23.92
C GLU A 227 -3.63 -9.43 -23.35
N TRP A 228 -3.69 -9.26 -22.03
CA TRP A 228 -3.17 -8.06 -21.38
C TRP A 228 -2.46 -8.37 -20.05
N ARG A 229 -1.55 -7.48 -19.67
CA ARG A 229 -0.93 -7.37 -18.35
C ARG A 229 -0.86 -5.90 -17.96
N ALA A 230 -1.13 -5.58 -16.71
CA ALA A 230 -1.03 -4.23 -16.18
C ALA A 230 0.08 -4.16 -15.13
N GLU A 231 0.92 -3.14 -15.26
CA GLU A 231 1.93 -2.78 -14.29
C GLU A 231 1.60 -1.39 -13.75
N THR A 232 1.79 -1.17 -12.46
CA THR A 232 1.66 0.16 -11.88
C THR A 232 2.80 0.46 -10.94
N ARG A 233 3.24 1.72 -10.93
CA ARG A 233 4.27 2.23 -10.04
C ARG A 233 3.95 3.64 -9.62
N GLU A 234 4.61 4.08 -8.57
CA GLU A 234 4.56 5.47 -8.15
C GLU A 234 5.84 6.17 -8.58
N VAL A 235 5.71 7.29 -9.28
CA VAL A 235 6.84 8.07 -9.78
C VAL A 235 6.83 9.46 -9.14
N LEU A 236 8.02 9.98 -8.89
CA LEU A 236 8.18 11.35 -8.39
C LEU A 236 8.00 12.32 -9.57
N ASN A 237 6.95 13.12 -9.54
CA ASN A 237 6.70 14.20 -10.49
C ASN A 237 6.79 15.55 -9.76
N GLY A 238 7.98 16.16 -9.80
CA GLY A 238 8.31 17.31 -8.97
C GLY A 238 8.37 16.92 -7.49
N VAL A 239 7.41 17.40 -6.69
CA VAL A 239 7.28 17.10 -5.24
C VAL A 239 6.10 16.16 -4.92
N ARG A 240 5.33 15.78 -5.94
CA ARG A 240 4.21 14.85 -5.81
C ARG A 240 4.64 13.45 -6.20
N ILE A 241 4.22 12.48 -5.41
CA ILE A 241 4.19 11.09 -5.86
C ILE A 241 2.90 10.89 -6.64
N VAL A 242 3.03 10.54 -7.92
CA VAL A 242 1.91 10.29 -8.83
C VAL A 242 1.91 8.85 -9.29
N GLY A 243 0.72 8.31 -9.55
CA GLY A 243 0.57 6.95 -10.05
C GLY A 243 0.87 6.89 -11.54
N GLU A 244 1.57 5.85 -11.97
CA GLU A 244 1.75 5.50 -13.38
C GLU A 244 1.18 4.09 -13.60
N ILE A 245 0.45 3.92 -14.70
CA ILE A 245 -0.08 2.62 -15.13
C ILE A 245 0.47 2.35 -16.53
N THR A 246 1.03 1.16 -16.71
CA THR A 246 1.47 0.62 -17.99
C THR A 246 0.61 -0.60 -18.32
N LEU A 247 -0.12 -0.52 -19.42
CA LEU A 247 -0.89 -1.62 -19.97
C LEU A 247 -0.09 -2.26 -21.11
N LYS A 248 0.39 -3.48 -20.88
CA LYS A 248 1.01 -4.35 -21.88
C LYS A 248 -0.08 -5.15 -22.56
N ILE A 249 -0.16 -5.09 -23.89
CA ILE A 249 -1.21 -5.75 -24.68
C ILE A 249 -0.61 -6.64 -25.77
N LYS A 250 -1.16 -7.84 -25.90
CA LYS A 250 -1.08 -8.65 -27.10
C LYS A 250 -2.28 -8.30 -27.97
N VAL A 251 -2.02 -7.91 -29.21
CA VAL A 251 -3.01 -7.32 -30.10
C VAL A 251 -3.60 -8.35 -31.05
N THR A 252 -4.86 -8.14 -31.45
CA THR A 252 -5.52 -8.93 -32.50
C THR A 252 -5.28 -8.30 -33.88
N SER A 253 -5.76 -8.94 -34.96
CA SER A 253 -5.80 -8.33 -36.30
C SER A 253 -6.67 -7.07 -36.37
N GLY A 254 -7.69 -6.95 -35.52
CA GLY A 254 -8.56 -5.76 -35.45
C GLY A 254 -7.82 -4.50 -35.02
N TYR A 255 -6.73 -4.64 -34.26
CA TYR A 255 -5.87 -3.54 -33.83
C TYR A 255 -5.25 -2.79 -35.02
N ALA A 256 -4.87 -3.51 -36.09
CA ALA A 256 -4.21 -2.92 -37.26
C ALA A 256 -5.14 -2.09 -38.15
N VAL A 257 -6.47 -2.22 -37.98
CA VAL A 257 -7.48 -1.51 -38.78
C VAL A 257 -7.68 -0.07 -38.28
N LEU A 258 -7.33 0.22 -37.03
CA LEU A 258 -7.48 1.55 -36.44
C LEU A 258 -6.41 2.51 -36.96
N ALA A 259 -6.79 3.77 -37.23
CA ALA A 259 -5.87 4.80 -37.69
C ALA A 259 -4.80 5.19 -36.64
N ASN A 260 -5.16 5.16 -35.34
CA ASN A 260 -4.24 5.39 -34.23
C ASN A 260 -4.60 4.48 -33.04
N PRO A 261 -4.24 3.19 -33.09
CA PRO A 261 -4.77 2.18 -32.18
C PRO A 261 -4.33 2.38 -30.73
N LYS A 262 -3.07 2.82 -30.51
CA LYS A 262 -2.58 3.11 -29.15
C LYS A 262 -3.39 4.23 -28.51
N GLU A 263 -3.64 5.30 -29.23
CA GLU A 263 -4.40 6.44 -28.69
C GLU A 263 -5.85 6.08 -28.42
N PHE A 264 -6.49 5.33 -29.34
CA PHE A 264 -7.86 4.88 -29.17
C PHE A 264 -8.04 4.05 -27.90
N ILE A 265 -7.21 3.00 -27.73
CA ILE A 265 -7.27 2.15 -26.53
C ILE A 265 -6.95 2.97 -25.28
N ARG A 266 -5.95 3.85 -25.35
CA ARG A 266 -5.58 4.71 -24.21
C ARG A 266 -6.77 5.55 -23.75
N ALA A 267 -7.38 6.29 -24.67
CA ALA A 267 -8.50 7.17 -24.35
C ALA A 267 -9.70 6.39 -23.81
N GLU A 268 -10.01 5.23 -24.39
CA GLU A 268 -11.15 4.41 -23.95
C GLU A 268 -10.91 3.82 -22.55
N VAL A 269 -9.68 3.38 -22.25
CA VAL A 269 -9.33 2.88 -20.92
C VAL A 269 -9.34 4.00 -19.90
N GLU A 270 -8.66 5.13 -20.17
CA GLU A 270 -8.59 6.26 -19.25
C GLU A 270 -9.98 6.81 -18.88
N LYS A 271 -10.88 6.90 -19.86
CA LYS A 271 -12.24 7.41 -19.67
C LYS A 271 -13.09 6.50 -18.80
N ASN A 272 -12.95 5.17 -18.94
CA ASN A 272 -13.89 4.21 -18.35
C ASN A 272 -13.35 3.46 -17.13
N LEU A 273 -12.03 3.50 -16.87
CA LEU A 273 -11.40 2.78 -15.76
C LEU A 273 -11.57 3.53 -14.45
N PHE A 274 -12.40 3.01 -13.54
CA PHE A 274 -12.53 3.56 -12.20
C PHE A 274 -11.39 3.09 -11.30
N LEU A 275 -10.69 4.01 -10.65
CA LEU A 275 -9.69 3.69 -9.61
C LEU A 275 -10.19 4.04 -8.21
N THR A 276 -11.31 4.74 -8.12
CA THR A 276 -12.08 4.99 -6.90
C THR A 276 -13.57 4.86 -7.24
N PRO A 277 -14.47 4.72 -6.26
CA PRO A 277 -15.90 4.61 -6.53
C PRO A 277 -16.51 5.78 -7.33
N THR A 278 -15.84 6.94 -7.35
CA THR A 278 -16.37 8.18 -7.93
C THR A 278 -15.49 8.80 -9.02
N HIS A 279 -14.24 8.33 -9.21
CA HIS A 279 -13.29 8.93 -10.16
C HIS A 279 -12.66 7.88 -11.07
N THR A 280 -12.64 8.19 -12.37
CA THR A 280 -11.94 7.44 -13.40
C THR A 280 -10.47 7.84 -13.48
N LEU A 281 -9.66 7.05 -14.19
CA LEU A 281 -8.27 7.38 -14.46
C LEU A 281 -8.14 8.74 -15.16
N ALA A 282 -9.02 9.09 -16.10
CA ALA A 282 -9.04 10.41 -16.73
C ALA A 282 -9.29 11.55 -15.73
N ASN A 283 -10.17 11.35 -14.73
CA ASN A 283 -10.38 12.34 -13.67
C ASN A 283 -9.12 12.51 -12.81
N LEU A 284 -8.45 11.40 -12.47
CA LEU A 284 -7.24 11.38 -11.65
C LEU A 284 -6.01 11.92 -12.40
N ILE A 285 -5.95 11.78 -13.72
CA ILE A 285 -4.96 12.45 -14.58
C ILE A 285 -5.20 13.97 -14.55
N SER A 286 -6.46 14.38 -14.70
CA SER A 286 -6.83 15.81 -14.68
C SER A 286 -6.54 16.48 -13.33
N SER A 287 -6.67 15.75 -12.22
CA SER A 287 -6.31 16.25 -10.88
C SER A 287 -4.80 16.17 -10.57
N GLY A 288 -4.00 15.61 -11.48
CA GLY A 288 -2.56 15.41 -11.30
C GLY A 288 -2.17 14.31 -10.31
N ALA A 289 -3.08 13.38 -9.99
CA ALA A 289 -2.80 12.23 -9.14
C ALA A 289 -2.17 11.06 -9.92
N PHE A 290 -2.43 10.98 -11.22
CA PHE A 290 -1.89 9.96 -12.13
C PHE A 290 -1.30 10.57 -13.40
N LEU A 291 -0.34 9.88 -14.01
CA LEU A 291 0.15 10.15 -15.36
C LEU A 291 -0.77 9.51 -16.42
N PRO A 292 -0.75 10.00 -17.67
CA PRO A 292 -1.43 9.33 -18.78
C PRO A 292 -1.02 7.87 -18.91
N LEU A 293 -1.99 7.00 -19.23
CA LEU A 293 -1.80 5.56 -19.36
C LEU A 293 -0.78 5.26 -20.45
N LYS A 294 0.22 4.44 -20.10
CA LYS A 294 1.20 3.93 -21.06
C LYS A 294 0.71 2.64 -21.70
N ILE A 295 0.86 2.53 -23.02
CA ILE A 295 0.51 1.31 -23.76
C ILE A 295 1.75 0.74 -24.45
N GLU A 296 2.07 -0.49 -24.08
CA GLU A 296 3.17 -1.28 -24.63
C GLU A 296 2.60 -2.50 -25.35
N GLN A 297 3.09 -2.78 -26.55
CA GLN A 297 2.73 -4.01 -27.26
C GLN A 297 3.71 -5.12 -26.86
N ALA A 298 3.19 -6.31 -26.64
CA ALA A 298 3.98 -7.50 -26.34
C ALA A 298 3.65 -8.60 -27.35
N ASP A 299 4.70 -9.23 -27.91
CA ASP A 299 4.54 -10.32 -28.87
C ASP A 299 4.01 -11.60 -28.19
N SER A 300 4.37 -11.81 -26.92
CA SER A 300 3.89 -12.91 -26.08
C SER A 300 4.01 -12.58 -24.60
N PHE A 301 3.24 -13.30 -23.77
CA PHE A 301 3.39 -13.31 -22.32
C PHE A 301 3.89 -14.68 -21.86
N PRO A 302 4.74 -14.76 -20.81
CA PRO A 302 5.21 -16.04 -20.30
C PRO A 302 4.03 -16.89 -19.79
N GLU A 303 3.94 -18.14 -20.26
CA GLU A 303 2.96 -19.10 -19.79
C GLU A 303 3.23 -19.42 -18.31
N THR A 304 2.25 -19.12 -17.46
CA THR A 304 2.33 -19.36 -16.02
C THR A 304 1.06 -20.08 -15.58
N LYS A 305 1.16 -21.04 -14.64
CA LYS A 305 0.00 -21.79 -14.10
C LYS A 305 -1.10 -20.87 -13.55
N LYS A 306 -0.73 -19.65 -13.15
CA LYS A 306 -1.66 -18.57 -12.80
C LYS A 306 -1.13 -17.25 -13.42
N PRO A 307 -1.79 -16.68 -14.45
CA PRO A 307 -1.32 -15.46 -15.07
C PRO A 307 -1.45 -14.30 -14.10
N LEU A 308 -0.31 -13.72 -13.71
CA LEU A 308 -0.27 -12.54 -12.84
C LEU A 308 -0.63 -11.31 -13.67
N LEU A 309 -1.94 -11.02 -13.76
CA LEU A 309 -2.47 -10.00 -14.67
C LEU A 309 -2.18 -8.57 -14.24
N LEU A 310 -2.08 -8.33 -12.94
CA LEU A 310 -1.83 -7.03 -12.38
C LEU A 310 -0.64 -7.10 -11.41
N ARG A 311 0.31 -6.20 -11.59
CA ARG A 311 1.51 -6.12 -10.77
C ARG A 311 1.82 -4.68 -10.36
N ARG A 312 2.30 -4.50 -9.12
CA ARG A 312 3.02 -3.28 -8.73
C ARG A 312 4.50 -3.45 -9.03
N VAL A 313 5.11 -2.49 -9.72
CA VAL A 313 6.57 -2.44 -9.97
C VAL A 313 7.18 -1.29 -9.18
N ASP A 314 8.44 -1.46 -8.77
CA ASP A 314 9.20 -0.48 -7.99
C ASP A 314 9.74 0.67 -8.86
#